data_AF-A0A9D1ZPN6-F1
#
_entry.id   AF-A0A9D1ZPN6-F1
#
_cell.length_a   1.000
_cell.length_b   1.000
_cell.length_c   1.000
_cell.angle_alpha   90.00
_cell.angle_beta   90.00
_cell.angle_gamma   90.00
#
_symmetry.space_group_name_H-M   'P 1'
#
loop_
_entity.id
_entity.type
_entity.pdbx_description
1 polymer ?
#
loop_
_entity_poly.entity_id
_entity_poly.type
_entity_poly.pdbx_seq_one_letter_code
_entity_poly.pdbx_strand_id
1 'polypeptide(L)'
;MSDAKPANIQKRDTTFKQEHGAVAHLVKRKPEQAVARAVKGAQKLLDEGQGKQALNVLTLAKPVLVAGSADATSYYTILATIHRSMGNEQAAERAEKNLA
;
A
#
# COMPACT_ATOMS: atom_id res chain seq x y z
N MET A 1 41.21 -2.16 54.24
CA MET A 1 39.82 -2.66 54.13
C MET A 1 38.92 -1.53 54.59
N SER A 2 38.01 -1.03 53.73
CA SER A 2 36.75 -0.39 54.14
C SER A 2 35.94 0.10 52.93
N ASP A 3 34.68 -0.35 52.94
CA ASP A 3 33.46 0.36 52.53
C ASP A 3 33.28 0.78 51.06
N ALA A 4 32.90 -0.20 50.25
CA ALA A 4 32.13 0.04 49.03
C ALA A 4 30.67 0.39 49.37
N LYS A 5 30.28 1.64 49.12
CA LYS A 5 28.88 2.11 49.13
C LYS A 5 28.38 2.10 47.68
N PRO A 6 27.33 1.34 47.30
CA PRO A 6 26.78 1.41 45.95
C PRO A 6 25.68 2.48 45.93
N ALA A 7 25.94 3.60 45.26
CA ALA A 7 24.89 4.55 44.92
C ALA A 7 25.23 5.21 43.58
N ASN A 8 24.63 4.73 42.48
CA ASN A 8 24.02 5.57 41.45
C ASN A 8 23.35 4.71 40.36
N ILE A 9 22.25 4.02 40.68
CA ILE A 9 21.34 3.48 39.64
C ILE A 9 20.19 4.48 39.51
N GLN A 10 20.46 5.58 38.82
CA GLN A 10 19.43 6.48 38.34
C GLN A 10 19.92 7.01 37.01
N LYS A 11 19.06 6.97 35.99
CA LYS A 11 19.26 7.32 34.56
C LYS A 11 19.39 6.14 33.58
N ARG A 12 18.57 5.10 33.70
CA ARG A 12 18.29 4.19 32.56
C ARG A 12 16.80 4.08 32.19
N ASP A 13 15.99 5.09 32.51
CA ASP A 13 14.54 5.05 32.30
C ASP A 13 13.99 6.08 31.30
N THR A 14 14.83 6.62 30.40
CA THR A 14 14.34 7.53 29.34
C THR A 14 14.48 7.01 27.92
N THR A 15 15.05 5.81 27.70
CA THR A 15 15.23 5.26 26.34
C THR A 15 14.13 4.27 25.94
N PHE A 16 13.35 3.73 26.89
CA PHE A 16 12.36 2.68 26.60
C PHE A 16 10.97 3.17 26.14
N LYS A 17 10.79 4.48 25.92
CA LYS A 17 9.48 5.07 25.53
C LYS A 17 9.42 5.72 24.14
N GLN A 18 10.44 5.55 23.30
CA GLN A 18 10.36 6.07 21.91
C GLN A 18 10.07 5.02 20.83
N GLU A 19 10.24 3.73 21.10
CA GLU A 19 10.12 2.72 20.03
C GLU A 19 8.68 2.23 19.79
N HIS A 20 7.77 2.37 20.76
CA HIS A 20 6.37 1.94 20.58
C HIS A 20 5.46 2.99 19.93
N GLY A 21 5.88 4.26 19.88
CA GLY A 21 5.11 5.32 19.21
C GLY A 21 5.30 5.37 17.69
N ALA A 22 6.44 4.86 17.19
CA ALA A 22 6.81 4.98 15.78
C ALA A 22 6.07 3.99 14.87
N VAL A 23 5.66 2.83 15.38
CA VAL A 23 5.01 1.79 14.56
C VAL A 23 3.54 2.16 14.26
N ALA A 24 2.85 2.80 15.20
CA ALA A 24 1.47 3.29 14.99
C ALA A 24 1.41 4.53 14.09
N HIS A 25 2.46 5.37 14.08
CA HIS A 25 2.51 6.58 13.27
C HIS A 25 2.83 6.32 11.79
N LEU A 26 3.23 5.09 11.43
CA LEU A 26 3.47 4.67 10.05
C LEU A 26 2.17 4.45 9.25
N VAL A 27 1.03 4.30 9.93
CA VAL A 27 -0.31 4.08 9.33
C VAL A 27 -0.95 5.39 8.86
N LYS A 28 -0.35 6.56 9.15
CA LYS A 28 -0.79 7.87 8.62
C LYS A 28 -0.20 8.20 7.23
N ARG A 29 0.29 7.21 6.48
CA ARG A 29 0.85 7.44 5.14
C ARG A 29 -0.26 7.34 4.09
N LYS A 30 -0.76 8.52 3.68
CA LYS A 30 -1.62 8.84 2.53
C LYS A 30 -2.04 7.62 1.67
N PRO A 31 -3.23 7.03 1.88
CA PRO A 31 -3.71 5.87 1.09
C PRO A 31 -3.72 6.15 -0.42
N GLU A 32 -3.99 7.39 -0.82
CA GLU A 32 -3.90 7.88 -2.20
C GLU A 32 -2.54 7.63 -2.84
N GLN A 33 -1.44 7.81 -2.11
CA GLN A 33 -0.10 7.54 -2.64
C GLN A 33 0.17 6.05 -2.85
N ALA A 34 -0.48 5.16 -2.08
CA ALA A 34 -0.35 3.72 -2.26
C ALA A 34 -1.07 3.26 -3.54
N VAL A 35 -2.28 3.80 -3.79
CA VAL A 35 -3.04 3.50 -5.01
C VAL A 35 -2.31 4.04 -6.24
N ALA A 36 -1.86 5.30 -6.22
CA ALA A 36 -1.13 5.89 -7.35
C ALA A 36 0.15 5.10 -7.70
N ARG A 37 0.88 4.59 -6.68
CA ARG A 37 2.04 3.72 -6.89
C ARG A 37 1.66 2.37 -7.49
N ALA A 38 0.57 1.78 -7.04
CA ALA A 38 0.08 0.51 -7.57
C ALA A 38 -0.40 0.64 -9.01
N VAL A 39 -1.13 1.72 -9.35
CA VAL A 39 -1.55 2.05 -10.72
C VAL A 39 -0.33 2.19 -11.63
N LYS A 40 0.67 2.98 -11.21
CA LYS A 40 1.91 3.15 -11.99
C LYS A 40 2.70 1.84 -12.14
N GLY A 41 2.79 1.04 -11.08
CA GLY A 41 3.46 -0.26 -11.10
C GLY A 41 2.74 -1.25 -12.02
N ALA A 42 1.42 -1.32 -11.94
CA ALA A 42 0.60 -2.18 -12.78
C ALA A 42 0.69 -1.77 -14.25
N GLN A 43 0.71 -0.46 -14.56
CA GLN A 43 0.91 0.02 -15.93
C GLN A 43 2.24 -0.45 -16.50
N LYS A 44 3.33 -0.29 -15.73
CA LYS A 44 4.66 -0.76 -16.18
C LYS A 44 4.68 -2.26 -16.44
N LEU A 45 4.08 -3.06 -15.54
CA LEU A 45 3.99 -4.51 -15.70
C LEU A 45 3.15 -4.90 -16.92
N LEU A 46 2.09 -4.15 -17.24
CA LEU A 46 1.31 -4.34 -18.47
C LEU A 46 2.16 -4.08 -19.71
N ASP A 47 2.92 -2.98 -19.72
CA ASP A 47 3.81 -2.62 -20.83
C ASP A 47 4.89 -3.70 -21.05
N GLU A 48 5.30 -4.39 -19.99
CA GLU A 48 6.22 -5.53 -20.01
C GLU A 48 5.53 -6.88 -20.35
N GLY A 49 4.23 -6.88 -20.64
CA GLY A 49 3.45 -8.09 -20.95
C GLY A 49 3.10 -8.96 -19.73
N GLN A 50 3.37 -8.48 -18.52
CA GLN A 50 3.18 -9.19 -17.25
C GLN A 50 1.79 -8.94 -16.64
N GLY A 51 0.73 -9.20 -17.42
CA GLY A 51 -0.66 -8.90 -17.00
C GLY A 51 -1.10 -9.54 -15.68
N LYS A 52 -0.65 -10.77 -15.38
CA LYS A 52 -0.96 -11.42 -14.09
C LYS A 52 -0.31 -10.70 -12.90
N GLN A 53 0.89 -10.17 -13.07
CA GLN A 53 1.60 -9.46 -12.01
C GLN A 53 1.01 -8.06 -11.83
N ALA A 54 0.64 -7.40 -12.94
CA ALA A 54 -0.11 -6.15 -12.90
C ALA A 54 -1.42 -6.31 -12.11
N LEU A 55 -2.16 -7.41 -12.33
CA LEU A 55 -3.38 -7.71 -11.57
C LEU A 55 -3.13 -7.86 -10.07
N ASN A 56 -2.06 -8.57 -9.70
CA ASN A 56 -1.71 -8.76 -8.29
C ASN A 56 -1.41 -7.42 -7.61
N VAL A 57 -0.64 -6.56 -8.28
CA VAL A 57 -0.30 -5.22 -7.77
C VAL A 57 -1.56 -4.37 -7.57
N LEU A 58 -2.48 -4.35 -8.52
CA LEU A 58 -3.76 -3.65 -8.36
C LEU A 58 -4.60 -4.25 -7.22
N THR A 59 -4.70 -5.57 -7.15
CA THR A 59 -5.51 -6.23 -6.10
C THR A 59 -5.09 -5.82 -4.69
N LEU A 60 -3.79 -5.61 -4.46
CA LEU A 60 -3.26 -5.12 -3.18
C LEU A 60 -3.68 -3.67 -2.87
N ALA A 61 -3.97 -2.85 -3.88
CA ALA A 61 -4.41 -1.46 -3.71
C ALA A 61 -5.92 -1.31 -3.53
N LYS A 62 -6.72 -2.33 -3.89
CA LYS A 62 -8.18 -2.32 -3.75
C LYS A 62 -8.69 -1.91 -2.36
N PRO A 63 -8.13 -2.39 -1.22
CA PRO A 63 -8.65 -2.07 0.11
C PRO A 63 -8.50 -0.59 0.50
N VAL A 64 -7.56 0.11 -0.13
CA VAL A 64 -7.26 1.54 0.13
C VAL A 64 -7.76 2.44 -1.00
N LEU A 65 -8.46 1.87 -1.99
CA LEU A 65 -9.05 2.58 -3.10
C LEU A 65 -10.26 3.40 -2.62
N VAL A 66 -10.19 4.71 -2.78
CA VAL A 66 -11.30 5.61 -2.46
C VAL A 66 -12.21 5.71 -3.68
N ALA A 67 -13.48 5.31 -3.52
CA ALA A 67 -14.48 5.42 -4.60
C ALA A 67 -14.64 6.88 -5.06
N GLY A 68 -14.77 7.09 -6.37
CA GLY A 68 -14.90 8.43 -6.97
C GLY A 68 -13.62 9.27 -6.98
N SER A 69 -12.49 8.74 -6.52
CA SER A 69 -11.18 9.41 -6.66
C SER A 69 -10.65 9.31 -8.10
N ALA A 70 -9.79 10.25 -8.50
CA ALA A 70 -9.10 10.19 -9.80
C ALA A 70 -8.29 8.88 -9.95
N ASP A 71 -7.68 8.41 -8.86
CA ASP A 71 -6.94 7.15 -8.83
C ASP A 71 -7.84 5.93 -9.05
N ALA A 72 -9.13 5.99 -8.65
CA ALA A 72 -10.10 4.92 -8.90
C ALA A 72 -10.41 4.78 -10.39
N THR A 73 -10.54 5.88 -11.13
CA THR A 73 -10.71 5.82 -12.59
C THR A 73 -9.52 5.11 -13.23
N SER A 74 -8.28 5.55 -12.95
CA SER A 74 -7.09 4.91 -13.50
C SER A 74 -6.96 3.44 -13.09
N TYR A 75 -7.29 3.13 -11.82
CA TYR A 75 -7.31 1.76 -11.31
C TYR A 75 -8.22 0.85 -12.13
N TYR A 76 -9.49 1.23 -12.31
CA TYR A 76 -10.47 0.41 -13.01
C TYR A 76 -10.21 0.35 -14.52
N THR A 77 -9.66 1.40 -15.13
CA THR A 77 -9.21 1.37 -16.53
C THR A 77 -8.12 0.32 -16.74
N ILE A 78 -7.05 0.35 -15.93
CA ILE A 78 -5.96 -0.62 -16.04
C ILE A 78 -6.47 -2.04 -15.73
N LEU A 79 -7.35 -2.19 -14.74
CA LEU A 79 -7.96 -3.47 -14.40
C LEU A 79 -8.76 -4.05 -15.58
N ALA A 80 -9.55 -3.23 -16.28
CA ALA A 80 -10.29 -3.64 -17.46
C ALA A 80 -9.34 -4.06 -18.60
N THR A 81 -8.28 -3.30 -18.85
CA THR A 81 -7.24 -3.63 -19.84
C THR A 81 -6.59 -4.98 -19.55
N ILE A 82 -6.21 -5.25 -18.29
CA ILE A 82 -5.64 -6.53 -17.87
C ILE A 82 -6.62 -7.67 -18.11
N HIS A 83 -7.89 -7.50 -17.74
CA HIS A 83 -8.90 -8.54 -17.94
C HIS A 83 -9.13 -8.83 -19.42
N ARG A 84 -9.19 -7.80 -20.27
CA ARG A 84 -9.32 -7.95 -21.73
C ARG A 84 -8.10 -8.64 -22.33
N SER A 85 -6.88 -8.28 -21.93
CA SER A 85 -5.66 -8.94 -22.42
C SER A 85 -5.56 -10.42 -22.03
N MET A 86 -6.27 -10.83 -20.97
CA MET A 86 -6.38 -12.23 -20.54
C MET A 86 -7.58 -12.96 -21.15
N GLY A 87 -8.39 -12.32 -22.01
CA GLY A 87 -9.61 -12.89 -22.60
C GLY A 87 -10.78 -12.99 -21.63
N ASN A 88 -10.77 -12.25 -20.52
CA ASN A 88 -11.83 -12.26 -19.51
C ASN A 88 -12.74 -11.03 -19.67
N GLU A 89 -13.55 -11.04 -20.73
CA GLU A 89 -14.44 -9.93 -21.11
C GLU A 89 -15.43 -9.57 -19.98
N GLN A 90 -16.01 -10.57 -19.29
CA GLN A 90 -16.95 -10.31 -18.19
C GLN A 90 -16.31 -9.54 -17.02
N ALA A 91 -15.05 -9.85 -16.68
CA ALA A 91 -14.34 -9.12 -15.64
C ALA A 91 -13.93 -7.71 -16.10
N ALA A 92 -13.63 -7.54 -17.39
CA ALA A 92 -13.38 -6.23 -17.98
C ALA A 92 -14.63 -5.34 -17.93
N GLU A 93 -15.79 -5.85 -18.37
CA GLU A 93 -17.07 -5.14 -18.29
C GLU A 93 -17.44 -4.77 -16.85
N ARG A 94 -17.16 -5.66 -15.88
CA ARG A 94 -17.39 -5.36 -14.47
C ARG A 94 -16.49 -4.22 -13.98
N ALA A 95 -15.23 -4.19 -14.39
CA ALA A 95 -14.33 -3.09 -14.05
C ALA A 95 -14.80 -1.78 -14.68
N GLU A 96 -15.24 -1.81 -15.94
CA GLU A 96 -15.78 -0.64 -16.66
C GLU A 96 -17.05 -0.09 -16.00
N LYS A 97 -17.94 -0.96 -15.48
CA LYS A 97 -19.12 -0.51 -14.72
C LYS A 97 -18.79 0.24 -13.43
N ASN A 98 -17.58 0.07 -12.87
CA ASN A 98 -17.14 0.82 -11.69
C ASN A 98 -16.42 2.14 -12.06
N LEU A 99 -16.30 2.47 -13.36
CA LEU A 99 -15.79 3.77 -13.83
C LEU A 99 -16.87 4.87 -13.87
N ALA A 100 -18.15 4.48 -13.86
CA ALA A 100 -19.31 5.35 -14.07
C ALA A 100 -19.92 5.88 -12.76
#